data_AF-R2V308-F1
#
_entry.id   AF-R2V308-F1
#
_cell.length_a   1.000
_cell.length_b   1.000
_cell.length_c   1.000
_cell.angle_alpha   90.00
_cell.angle_beta   90.00
_cell.angle_gamma   90.00
#
_symmetry.space_group_name_H-M   'P 1'
#
loop_
_entity.id
_entity.type
_entity.pdbx_description
1 polymer ?
#
loop_
_entity_poly.entity_id
_entity_poly.type
_entity_poly.pdbx_seq_one_letter_code
_entity_poly.pdbx_strand_id
1 'polypeptide(L)' 'MTTDKKRKKYALTEETLVQLDYLIKQKQKKSKTKVYPCHVLEEVIHHAYEVEKAFGQ' A
#
# COMPACT_ATOMS: atom_id res chain seq x y z
N MET A 1 -21.62 -11.78 6.09
CA MET A 1 -20.97 -10.89 7.07
C MET A 1 -20.82 -9.51 6.46
N THR A 2 -21.85 -8.67 6.57
CA THR A 2 -21.75 -7.24 6.27
C THR A 2 -20.94 -6.59 7.40
N THR A 3 -19.81 -5.95 7.07
CA THR A 3 -18.95 -5.33 8.07
C THR A 3 -19.40 -3.88 8.28
N ASP A 4 -19.77 -3.48 9.49
CA ASP A 4 -20.14 -2.07 9.81
C ASP A 4 -18.94 -1.11 9.79
N LYS A 5 -17.75 -1.62 9.48
CA LYS A 5 -16.51 -0.84 9.39
C LYS A 5 -16.61 0.13 8.22
N LYS A 6 -16.73 1.43 8.51
CA LYS A 6 -16.67 2.51 7.52
C LYS A 6 -15.35 2.41 6.74
N ARG A 7 -15.43 2.05 5.46
CA ARG A 7 -14.27 2.00 4.56
C ARG A 7 -14.08 3.37 3.94
N LYS A 8 -13.02 4.07 4.32
CA LYS A 8 -12.59 5.29 3.62
C LYS A 8 -12.19 4.89 2.20
N LYS A 9 -12.77 5.56 1.20
CA LYS A 9 -12.35 5.42 -0.20
C LYS A 9 -11.34 6.52 -0.50
N TYR A 10 -10.19 6.12 -1.03
CA TYR A 10 -9.16 7.05 -1.49
C TYR A 10 -9.07 6.95 -3.00
N ALA A 11 -9.08 8.10 -3.66
CA ALA A 11 -8.77 8.19 -5.08
C ALA A 11 -7.25 8.35 -5.23
N LEU A 12 -6.66 7.56 -6.11
CA LEU A 12 -5.25 7.67 -6.49
C LEU A 12 -5.19 8.13 -7.95
N THR A 13 -4.13 8.87 -8.29
CA THR A 13 -3.86 9.20 -9.69
C THR A 13 -3.48 7.96 -10.47
N GLU A 14 -3.68 7.97 -11.79
CA GLU A 14 -3.26 6.88 -12.68
C GLU A 14 -1.77 6.56 -12.52
N GLU A 15 -0.93 7.59 -12.43
CA GLU A 15 0.51 7.44 -12.21
C GLU A 15 0.81 6.67 -10.91
N THR A 16 0.13 7.00 -9.81
CA THR A 16 0.31 6.32 -8.52
C THR A 16 -0.14 4.85 -8.60
N LEU A 17 -1.20 4.56 -9.36
CA LEU A 17 -1.65 3.18 -9.59
C LEU A 17 -0.61 2.37 -10.36
N VAL A 18 0.02 2.95 -11.39
CA VAL A 18 1.11 2.30 -12.14
C VAL A 18 2.31 2.01 -11.24
N GLN A 19 2.69 2.96 -10.38
CA GLN A 19 3.76 2.76 -9.40
C GLN A 19 3.42 1.64 -8.40
N LEU A 20 2.18 1.62 -7.89
CA LEU A 20 1.71 0.57 -6.99
C LEU A 20 1.74 -0.81 -7.64
N ASP A 21 1.28 -0.92 -8.89
CA ASP A 21 1.30 -2.17 -9.67
C ASP A 21 2.73 -2.69 -9.87
N TYR A 22 3.68 -1.79 -10.13
CA TYR A 22 5.09 -2.16 -10.21
C TYR A 22 5.59 -2.76 -8.89
N LEU A 23 5.30 -2.11 -7.76
CA LEU A 23 5.71 -2.58 -6.43
C LEU A 23 5.08 -3.94 -6.09
N ILE A 24 3.80 -4.13 -6.40
CA ILE A 24 3.11 -5.41 -6.20
C ILE A 24 3.78 -6.51 -7.01
N LYS A 25 4.07 -6.27 -8.30
CA LYS A 25 4.76 -7.25 -9.16
C LYS A 25 6.14 -7.61 -8.62
N GLN A 26 6.90 -6.63 -8.13
CA GLN A 26 8.22 -6.89 -7.54
C GLN A 26 8.14 -7.73 -6.26
N LYS A 27 7.16 -7.45 -5.39
CA LYS A 27 6.93 -8.26 -4.19
C LYS A 27 6.43 -9.65 -4.53
N GLN A 28 5.54 -9.78 -5.50
CA GLN A 28 5.04 -11.08 -5.94
C GLN A 28 6.15 -11.97 -6.53
N LYS A 29 7.13 -11.38 -7.25
CA LYS A 29 8.31 -12.12 -7.73
C LYS A 29 9.18 -12.67 -6.60
N LYS A 30 9.25 -11.96 -5.47
CA LYS A 30 10.04 -12.35 -4.30
C LYS A 30 9.29 -13.27 -3.32
N SER A 31 7.97 -13.31 -3.42
CA SER A 31 7.11 -14.08 -2.53
C SER A 31 6.72 -15.42 -3.15
N LYS A 32 6.71 -16.48 -2.33
CA LYS A 32 6.14 -17.78 -2.70
C LYS A 32 4.61 -17.82 -2.56
N THR A 33 4.02 -16.81 -1.91
CA THR A 33 2.58 -16.71 -1.63
C THR A 33 1.96 -15.51 -2.34
N LYS A 34 0.64 -15.51 -2.47
CA LYS A 34 -0.12 -14.43 -3.09
C LYS A 34 0.07 -13.13 -2.30
N VAL A 35 0.50 -12.09 -3.00
CA VAL A 35 0.64 -10.73 -2.47
C VAL A 35 -0.65 -9.97 -2.73
N TYR A 36 -1.21 -9.38 -1.67
CA TYR A 36 -2.41 -8.55 -1.76
C TYR A 36 -2.02 -7.07 -1.90
N PRO A 37 -2.63 -6.33 -2.86
CA PRO A 37 -2.36 -4.91 -3.06
C PRO A 37 -2.50 -4.06 -1.80
N CYS A 38 -3.49 -4.36 -0.95
CA CYS A 38 -3.71 -3.65 0.31
C CYS A 38 -2.52 -3.74 1.25
N HIS A 39 -1.90 -4.91 1.39
CA HIS A 39 -0.72 -5.09 2.25
C HIS A 39 0.48 -4.30 1.72
N VAL A 40 0.65 -4.26 0.39
CA VAL A 40 1.74 -3.49 -0.22
C VAL A 40 1.55 -2.00 0.04
N LEU A 41 0.32 -1.50 -0.12
CA LEU A 41 -0.01 -0.10 0.13
C LEU A 41 0.14 0.27 1.61
N GLU A 42 -0.29 -0.59 2.52
CA GLU A 42 -0.13 -0.41 3.97
C GLU A 42 1.35 -0.30 4.36
N GLU A 43 2.21 -1.15 3.80
CA GLU A 43 3.65 -1.11 4.06
C GLU A 43 4.30 0.18 3.55
N VAL A 44 3.93 0.64 2.34
CA VAL A 44 4.42 1.91 1.78
C VAL A 44 4.04 3.08 2.67
N ILE A 45 2.77 3.14 3.11
CA ILE A 45 2.28 4.19 4.02
C ILE A 45 2.98 4.11 5.37
N HIS A 46 3.19 2.91 5.91
CA HIS A 46 3.85 2.72 7.20
C HIS A 46 5.30 3.23 7.16
N HIS A 47 6.07 2.86 6.14
CA HIS A 47 7.44 3.36 5.99
C HIS A 47 7.48 4.88 5.83
N ALA A 48 6.58 5.46 5.02
CA ALA A 48 6.49 6.91 4.88
C ALA A 48 6.17 7.59 6.23
N TYR A 49 5.22 7.04 6.98
CA TYR A 49 4.88 7.52 8.31
C TYR A 49 6.06 7.44 9.29
N GLU A 50 6.81 6.34 9.31
CA GLU A 50 7.97 6.18 10.19
C GLU A 50 9.07 7.20 9.88
N VAL A 51 9.34 7.43 8.59
CA VAL A 51 10.33 8.44 8.15
C VAL A 51 9.88 9.84 8.55
N GLU A 52 8.63 10.22 8.24
CA GLU A 52 8.08 11.53 8.63
C GLU A 52 8.02 11.70 10.15
N LYS A 53 7.73 10.64 10.91
CA LYS A 53 7.71 10.71 12.37
C LYS A 53 9.12 10.88 12.97
N ALA A 54 10.12 10.25 12.37
CA ALA A 54 11.49 10.26 12.88
C ALA A 54 12.28 11.50 12.45
N PHE A 55 11.99 12.04 11.26
CA PHE A 55 12.78 13.08 10.61
C PHE A 55 11.97 14.28 10.10
N GLY A 56 10.63 14.20 10.09
CA GLY A 56 9.78 15.34 9.81
C GLY A 56 9.90 16.37 10.92
N GLN A 57 10.25 17.59 10.54
CA GLN A 57 10.36 18.74 11.46
C GLN A 57 9.01 19.10 12.09
#